data_AF-A0A3C1EDF1-F1
#
_entry.id   AF-A0A3C1EDF1-F1
#
_cell.length_a   1.000
_cell.length_b   1.000
_cell.length_c   1.000
_cell.angle_alpha   90.00
_cell.angle_beta   90.00
_cell.angle_gamma   90.00
#
_symmetry.space_group_name_H-M   'P 1'
#
loop_
_entity.id
_entity.type
_entity.pdbx_description
1 polymer ?
#
loop_
_entity_poly.entity_id
_entity_poly.type
_entity_poly.pdbx_seq_one_letter_code
_entity_poly.pdbx_strand_id
1 'polypeptide(L)'
;MYPDAREEPSRRAFSFSGSALDKRGPKQQRWDAASARAREELLRPCPYIGHDHDRIGVHCLSREAYGIAEQSFRRAIWLNPYKPGFHHHLAYALFRQKRHKEALGVLDELREKWPDFAREKDLRETILQSWKAGKGERDAGEGSGRP
;
A
#
# COMPACT_ATOMS: atom_id res chain seq x y z
N MET A 1 68.95 37.99 -11.29
CA MET A 1 68.95 39.09 -10.32
C MET A 1 67.57 39.11 -9.66
N TYR A 2 67.41 38.40 -8.55
CA TYR A 2 66.20 38.42 -7.72
C TYR A 2 66.63 38.93 -6.35
N PRO A 3 66.05 40.02 -5.82
CA PRO A 3 66.24 40.34 -4.42
C PRO A 3 65.37 39.42 -3.55
N ASP A 4 66.09 38.67 -2.74
CA ASP A 4 65.77 38.21 -1.40
C ASP A 4 64.96 39.24 -0.58
N ALA A 5 63.88 38.79 0.08
CA ALA A 5 63.65 39.03 1.50
C ALA A 5 62.24 38.61 1.98
N ARG A 6 62.23 37.64 2.90
CA ARG A 6 61.59 37.71 4.23
C ARG A 6 60.05 37.77 4.30
N GLU A 7 59.45 36.66 4.68
CA GLU A 7 58.91 36.39 6.05
C GLU A 7 57.97 35.18 5.98
N GLU A 8 58.42 34.05 6.53
CA GLU A 8 57.57 32.90 6.84
C GLU A 8 56.80 33.22 8.13
N PRO A 9 55.47 33.45 8.12
CA PRO A 9 54.73 33.51 9.37
C PRO A 9 54.63 32.10 9.94
N SER A 10 55.47 31.89 10.95
CA SER A 10 55.39 30.88 12.02
C SER A 10 54.08 30.10 12.07
N ARG A 11 54.23 28.76 12.08
CA ARG A 11 53.20 27.77 12.41
C ARG A 11 52.45 28.17 13.69
N ARG A 12 51.38 28.97 13.55
CA ARG A 12 50.34 29.09 14.57
C ARG A 12 49.60 27.77 14.58
N ALA A 13 49.97 26.91 15.52
CA ALA A 13 49.16 25.78 15.93
C ALA A 13 47.75 26.31 16.23
N PHE A 14 46.81 26.06 15.32
CA PHE A 14 45.41 26.30 15.57
C PHE A 14 44.99 25.22 16.57
N SER A 15 45.18 25.51 17.85
CA SER A 15 44.63 24.74 18.95
C SER A 15 43.12 24.74 18.79
N PHE A 16 42.55 23.64 18.31
CA PHE A 16 41.12 23.37 18.37
C PHE A 16 40.77 23.22 19.85
N SER A 17 40.63 24.34 20.56
CA SER A 17 40.10 24.36 21.92
C SER A 17 38.73 23.71 21.83
N GLY A 18 38.59 22.55 22.48
CA GLY A 18 37.38 21.75 22.46
C GLY A 18 36.15 22.59 22.77
N SER A 19 35.47 23.03 21.71
CA SER A 19 34.10 23.48 21.79
C SER A 19 33.30 22.26 22.21
N ALA A 20 32.78 22.29 23.43
CA ALA A 20 31.88 21.31 23.96
C ALA A 20 30.88 20.90 22.87
N LEU A 21 30.99 19.65 22.41
CA LEU A 21 29.98 19.02 21.56
C LEU A 21 28.66 19.17 22.31
N ASP A 22 27.78 20.03 21.80
CA ASP A 22 26.39 20.08 22.24
C ASP A 22 25.85 18.66 22.04
N LYS A 23 25.70 17.92 23.15
CA LYS A 23 25.20 16.53 23.15
C LYS A 23 23.75 16.44 22.69
N ARG A 24 23.13 17.56 22.32
CA ARG A 24 21.91 17.60 21.53
C ARG A 24 22.30 17.34 20.07
N GLY A 25 22.50 16.05 19.76
CA GLY A 25 22.54 15.57 18.37
C GLY A 25 21.34 16.12 17.58
N PRO A 26 21.41 16.15 16.23
CA PRO A 26 20.35 16.73 15.42
C PRO A 26 19.02 16.14 15.88
N LYS A 27 18.12 16.98 16.39
CA LYS A 27 16.79 16.55 16.82
C LYS A 27 16.19 15.80 15.64
N GLN A 28 16.18 14.48 15.71
CA GLN A 28 15.56 13.63 14.70
C GLN A 28 14.16 14.21 14.51
N GLN A 29 13.90 14.76 13.33
CA GLN A 29 12.62 15.36 13.01
C GLN A 29 11.61 14.24 13.14
N ARG A 30 10.86 14.25 14.24
CA ARG A 30 9.92 13.18 14.56
C ARG A 30 8.75 13.39 13.62
N TRP A 31 8.76 12.66 12.51
CA TRP A 31 7.69 12.73 11.53
C TRP A 31 6.44 12.11 12.16
N ASP A 32 5.41 12.93 12.38
CA ASP A 32 4.11 12.41 12.81
C ASP A 32 3.51 11.52 11.71
N ALA A 33 2.64 10.58 12.07
CA ALA A 33 2.00 9.67 11.12
C ALA A 33 1.23 10.41 10.02
N ALA A 34 0.63 11.56 10.35
CA ALA A 34 0.00 12.45 9.37
C ALA A 34 1.02 13.02 8.36
N SER A 35 2.20 13.41 8.83
CA SER A 35 3.31 13.91 8.00
C SER A 35 3.93 12.80 7.14
N ALA A 36 3.95 11.55 7.63
CA ALA A 36 4.37 10.39 6.84
C ALA A 36 3.42 10.13 5.68
N ARG A 37 2.10 10.10 5.93
CA ARG A 37 1.09 9.92 4.89
C ARG A 37 1.11 11.04 3.86
N ALA A 38 1.24 12.29 4.30
CA ALA A 38 1.35 13.44 3.40
C ALA A 38 2.59 13.37 2.52
N ARG A 39 3.73 12.92 3.05
CA ARG A 39 4.94 12.66 2.25
C ARG A 39 4.75 11.53 1.27
N GLU A 40 4.10 10.44 1.66
CA GLU A 40 3.82 9.32 0.75
C GLU A 40 2.92 9.74 -0.41
N GLU A 41 1.85 10.50 -0.16
CA GLU A 41 1.00 11.08 -1.21
C GLU A 41 1.84 11.93 -2.18
N LEU A 42 2.75 12.77 -1.68
CA LEU A 42 3.59 13.63 -2.49
C LEU A 42 4.62 12.84 -3.33
N LEU A 43 5.11 11.72 -2.81
CA LEU A 43 6.11 10.88 -3.45
C LEU A 43 5.50 9.79 -4.35
N ARG A 44 4.17 9.65 -4.38
CA ARG A 44 3.53 8.69 -5.28
C ARG A 44 3.82 9.06 -6.73
N PRO A 45 4.20 8.08 -7.57
CA PRO A 45 4.24 8.27 -9.01
C PRO A 45 2.87 8.74 -9.53
N CYS A 46 2.85 9.33 -10.73
CA CYS A 46 1.64 9.86 -11.36
C CYS A 46 0.42 8.92 -11.17
N PRO A 47 -0.71 9.40 -10.62
CA PRO A 47 -1.90 8.59 -10.37
C PRO A 47 -2.46 7.88 -11.61
N TYR A 48 -2.13 8.36 -12.81
CA TYR A 48 -2.54 7.76 -14.08
C TYR A 48 -1.98 6.34 -14.27
N ILE A 49 -0.78 6.07 -13.77
CA ILE A 49 -0.12 4.75 -13.84
C ILE A 49 -0.96 3.69 -13.12
N GLY A 50 -1.75 4.08 -12.10
CA GLY A 50 -2.68 3.18 -11.43
C GLY A 50 -3.74 2.58 -12.37
N HIS A 51 -4.19 3.35 -13.37
CA HIS A 51 -5.16 2.86 -14.35
C HIS A 51 -4.57 1.80 -15.29
N ASP A 52 -3.27 1.87 -15.59
CA ASP A 52 -2.61 0.86 -16.42
C ASP A 52 -2.44 -0.45 -15.65
N HIS A 53 -2.11 -0.39 -14.36
CA HIS A 53 -2.12 -1.57 -13.49
C HIS A 53 -3.52 -2.17 -13.33
N ASP A 54 -4.57 -1.34 -13.27
CA ASP A 54 -5.96 -1.81 -13.26
C ASP A 54 -6.32 -2.57 -14.55
N ARG A 55 -5.95 -2.02 -15.72
CA ARG A 55 -6.14 -2.68 -17.02
C ARG A 55 -5.41 -4.01 -17.10
N ILE A 56 -4.16 -4.08 -16.63
CA ILE A 56 -3.40 -5.33 -16.55
C ILE A 56 -4.12 -6.31 -15.61
N GLY A 57 -4.58 -5.86 -14.45
CA GLY A 57 -5.33 -6.68 -13.50
C GLY A 57 -6.60 -7.26 -14.11
N VAL A 58 -7.39 -6.45 -14.82
CA VAL A 58 -8.59 -6.89 -15.53
C VAL A 58 -8.26 -7.90 -16.63
N HIS A 59 -7.18 -7.69 -17.37
CA HIS A 59 -6.69 -8.66 -18.35
C HIS A 59 -6.27 -9.98 -17.68
N CYS A 60 -5.60 -9.93 -16.54
CA CYS A 60 -5.25 -11.14 -15.77
C CYS A 60 -6.50 -11.85 -15.23
N LEU A 61 -7.55 -11.12 -14.82
CA LEU A 61 -8.82 -11.70 -14.40
C LEU A 61 -9.49 -12.51 -15.51
N SER A 62 -9.50 -12.00 -16.75
CA SER A 62 -10.09 -12.72 -17.89
C SER A 62 -9.32 -13.98 -18.26
N ARG A 63 -8.04 -14.04 -17.89
CA ARG A 63 -7.16 -15.20 -18.04
C ARG A 63 -7.15 -16.12 -16.81
N GLU A 64 -8.01 -15.85 -15.83
CA GLU A 64 -8.12 -16.58 -14.57
C GLU A 64 -6.84 -16.57 -13.70
N ALA A 65 -5.90 -15.67 -14.02
CA ALA A 65 -4.65 -15.47 -13.29
C ALA A 65 -4.89 -14.57 -12.06
N TYR A 66 -5.73 -15.02 -11.12
CA TYR A 66 -6.25 -14.19 -10.02
C TYR A 66 -5.17 -13.67 -9.06
N GLY A 67 -4.08 -14.43 -8.86
CA GLY A 67 -2.98 -14.01 -7.99
C GLY A 67 -2.19 -12.82 -8.56
N ILE A 68 -1.98 -12.80 -9.88
CA ILE A 68 -1.32 -11.67 -10.58
C ILE A 68 -2.28 -10.48 -10.65
N ALA A 69 -3.58 -10.74 -10.88
CA ALA A 69 -4.60 -9.71 -10.87
C ALA A 69 -4.66 -8.99 -9.52
N GLU A 70 -4.65 -9.73 -8.41
CA GLU A 70 -4.62 -9.17 -7.05
C GLU A 70 -3.41 -8.25 -6.85
N GLN A 71 -2.21 -8.69 -7.22
CA GLN A 71 -1.00 -7.88 -7.10
C GLN A 71 -1.09 -6.59 -7.92
N SER A 72 -1.64 -6.67 -9.13
CA SER A 72 -1.85 -5.53 -10.01
C SER A 72 -2.83 -4.52 -9.40
N PHE A 73 -3.96 -4.99 -8.85
CA PHE A 73 -4.93 -4.10 -8.20
C PHE A 73 -4.38 -3.48 -6.90
N ARG A 74 -3.63 -4.24 -6.09
CA ARG A 74 -2.93 -3.68 -4.91
C ARG A 74 -1.97 -2.58 -5.32
N ARG A 75 -1.26 -2.75 -6.44
CA ARG A 75 -0.38 -1.71 -6.97
C ARG A 75 -1.17 -0.49 -7.47
N ALA A 76 -2.30 -0.71 -8.15
CA ALA A 76 -3.19 0.37 -8.57
C ALA A 76 -3.71 1.20 -7.38
N ILE A 77 -4.12 0.53 -6.29
CA ILE A 77 -4.54 1.19 -5.04
C ILE A 77 -3.39 1.96 -4.40
N TRP A 78 -2.18 1.39 -4.37
CA TRP A 78 -1.02 2.09 -3.82
C TRP A 78 -0.65 3.33 -4.65
N LEU A 79 -0.80 3.29 -5.97
CA LEU A 79 -0.53 4.42 -6.86
C LEU A 79 -1.62 5.49 -6.78
N ASN A 80 -2.87 5.08 -6.65
CA ASN A 80 -4.00 6.00 -6.52
C ASN A 80 -5.05 5.41 -5.56
N PRO A 81 -4.97 5.76 -4.26
CA PRO A 81 -5.86 5.23 -3.24
C PRO A 81 -7.26 5.86 -3.29
N TYR A 82 -7.50 6.85 -4.16
CA TYR A 82 -8.75 7.60 -4.20
C TYR A 82 -9.79 7.02 -5.18
N LYS A 83 -9.45 5.94 -5.89
CA LYS A 83 -10.34 5.30 -6.86
C LYS A 83 -11.05 4.08 -6.27
N PRO A 84 -12.37 4.15 -6.01
CA PRO A 84 -13.12 3.01 -5.45
C PRO A 84 -13.16 1.81 -6.40
N GLY A 85 -13.07 2.04 -7.72
CA GLY A 85 -13.05 0.97 -8.72
C GLY A 85 -11.92 -0.05 -8.51
N PHE A 86 -10.74 0.39 -8.06
CA PHE A 86 -9.60 -0.52 -7.84
C PHE A 86 -9.83 -1.42 -6.62
N HIS A 87 -10.45 -0.89 -5.56
CA HIS A 87 -10.85 -1.69 -4.40
C HIS A 87 -11.93 -2.72 -4.78
N HIS A 88 -12.88 -2.34 -5.63
CA HIS A 88 -13.89 -3.28 -6.14
C HIS A 88 -13.26 -4.42 -6.96
N HIS A 89 -12.33 -4.12 -7.88
CA HIS A 89 -11.64 -5.14 -8.65
C HIS A 89 -10.75 -6.04 -7.79
N LEU A 90 -10.09 -5.49 -6.76
CA LEU A 90 -9.34 -6.28 -5.78
C LEU A 90 -10.26 -7.25 -5.03
N ALA A 91 -11.41 -6.78 -4.54
CA ALA A 91 -12.38 -7.64 -3.86
C ALA A 91 -12.90 -8.76 -4.79
N TYR A 92 -13.13 -8.46 -6.07
CA TYR A 92 -13.52 -9.45 -7.06
C TYR A 92 -12.42 -10.49 -7.30
N ALA A 93 -11.16 -10.07 -7.41
CA ALA A 93 -10.03 -10.98 -7.55
C ALA A 93 -9.89 -11.92 -6.34
N LEU A 94 -10.04 -11.40 -5.12
CA LEU A 94 -10.02 -12.19 -3.89
C LEU A 94 -11.20 -13.17 -3.81
N PHE A 95 -12.38 -12.74 -4.25
CA PHE A 95 -13.56 -13.62 -4.36
C PHE A 95 -13.30 -14.80 -5.30
N ARG A 96 -12.71 -14.57 -6.48
CA ARG A 96 -12.35 -15.64 -7.43
C ARG A 96 -11.29 -16.60 -6.86
N GLN A 97 -10.45 -16.14 -5.95
CA GLN A 97 -9.53 -16.99 -5.18
C GLN A 97 -10.19 -17.74 -4.00
N LYS A 98 -11.52 -17.67 -3.84
CA LYS A 98 -12.28 -18.23 -2.71
C LYS A 98 -11.89 -17.63 -1.33
N ARG A 99 -11.21 -16.47 -1.32
CA ARG A 99 -10.83 -15.73 -0.11
C ARG A 99 -11.95 -14.79 0.32
N HIS A 100 -13.12 -15.36 0.61
CA HIS A 100 -14.35 -14.60 0.88
C HIS A 100 -14.23 -13.61 2.05
N LYS A 101 -13.52 -13.99 3.13
CA LYS A 101 -13.34 -13.11 4.30
C LYS A 101 -12.54 -11.85 3.96
N GLU A 102 -11.47 -11.99 3.18
CA GLU A 102 -10.62 -10.86 2.78
C GLU A 102 -11.34 -9.97 1.76
N ALA A 103 -12.07 -10.57 0.82
CA ALA A 103 -12.89 -9.82 -0.11
C ALA A 103 -13.94 -8.95 0.60
N LEU A 104 -14.60 -9.47 1.63
CA LEU A 104 -15.55 -8.71 2.45
C LEU A 104 -14.87 -7.55 3.20
N GLY A 105 -13.68 -7.78 3.76
CA GLY A 105 -12.92 -6.73 4.44
C GLY A 105 -12.58 -5.57 3.51
N VAL A 106 -12.15 -5.85 2.27
CA VAL A 106 -11.89 -4.80 1.26
C VAL A 106 -13.17 -4.02 0.91
N LEU A 107 -14.32 -4.70 0.83
CA LEU A 107 -15.60 -4.02 0.57
C LEU A 107 -16.09 -3.21 1.77
N ASP A 108 -15.80 -3.64 3.01
CA ASP A 108 -16.11 -2.87 4.20
C ASP A 108 -15.32 -1.54 4.22
N GLU A 109 -14.01 -1.60 3.94
CA GLU A 109 -13.19 -0.38 3.78
C GLU A 109 -13.68 0.52 2.63
N LEU A 110 -14.10 -0.08 1.52
CA LEU A 110 -14.63 0.64 0.36
C LEU A 110 -15.87 1.43 0.77
N ARG A 111 -16.81 0.78 1.48
CA ARG A 111 -18.05 1.41 1.95
C ARG A 111 -17.80 2.51 2.96
N GLU A 112 -16.84 2.35 3.87
CA GLU A 112 -16.49 3.40 4.83
C GLU A 112 -15.96 4.66 4.15
N LYS A 113 -15.17 4.50 3.08
CA LYS A 113 -14.57 5.62 2.35
C LYS A 113 -15.48 6.20 1.26
N TRP A 114 -16.30 5.36 0.61
CA TRP A 114 -17.16 5.72 -0.50
C TRP A 114 -18.55 5.07 -0.34
N PRO A 115 -19.40 5.63 0.53
CA PRO A 115 -20.74 5.08 0.80
C PRO A 115 -21.69 5.15 -0.42
N ASP A 116 -21.40 6.02 -1.39
CA ASP A 116 -22.20 6.22 -2.61
C ASP A 116 -21.77 5.32 -3.77
N PHE A 117 -20.70 4.55 -3.63
CA PHE A 117 -20.41 3.49 -4.59
C PHE A 117 -21.56 2.47 -4.47
N ALA A 118 -22.14 2.06 -5.61
CA ALA A 118 -23.28 1.14 -5.61
C ALA A 118 -22.87 -0.29 -6.02
N ARG A 119 -21.80 -0.41 -6.82
CA ARG A 119 -21.37 -1.68 -7.41
C ARG A 119 -20.79 -2.66 -6.38
N GLU A 120 -20.36 -2.21 -5.21
CA GLU A 120 -19.91 -3.10 -4.13
C GLU A 120 -21.04 -3.92 -3.52
N LYS A 121 -22.29 -3.43 -3.55
CA LYS A 121 -23.44 -4.14 -2.96
C LYS A 121 -23.70 -5.46 -3.66
N ASP A 122 -23.76 -5.43 -4.98
CA ASP A 122 -23.98 -6.62 -5.83
C ASP A 122 -22.87 -7.67 -5.61
N LEU A 123 -21.62 -7.20 -5.58
CA LEU A 123 -20.47 -8.08 -5.33
C LEU A 123 -20.48 -8.66 -3.92
N ARG A 124 -20.80 -7.86 -2.90
CA ARG A 124 -20.90 -8.31 -1.51
C ARG A 124 -21.96 -9.38 -1.35
N GLU A 125 -23.15 -9.16 -1.90
CA GLU A 125 -24.23 -10.12 -1.84
C GLU A 125 -23.81 -11.46 -2.47
N THR A 126 -23.20 -11.40 -3.65
CA THR A 126 -22.66 -12.59 -4.35
C THR A 126 -21.64 -13.33 -3.48
N ILE A 127 -20.71 -12.60 -2.85
CA ILE A 127 -19.71 -13.21 -1.94
C ILE A 127 -20.39 -13.88 -0.74
N LEU A 128 -21.39 -13.24 -0.14
CA LEU A 128 -22.11 -13.79 1.02
C LEU A 128 -22.91 -15.04 0.66
N GLN A 129 -23.58 -15.05 -0.49
CA GLN A 129 -24.29 -16.23 -0.98
C GLN A 129 -23.34 -17.40 -1.21
N SER A 130 -22.23 -17.17 -1.92
CA SER A 130 -21.19 -18.18 -2.16
C SER A 130 -20.55 -18.68 -0.86
N TRP A 131 -20.31 -17.80 0.10
CA TRP A 131 -19.75 -18.17 1.39
C TRP A 131 -20.70 -19.02 2.24
N LYS A 132 -22.01 -18.73 2.20
CA LYS A 132 -23.04 -19.56 2.85
C LYS A 132 -23.16 -20.94 2.18
N ALA A 133 -23.16 -20.98 0.85
CA ALA A 133 -23.22 -22.24 0.10
C ALA A 133 -22.03 -23.17 0.43
N GLY A 134 -20.80 -22.64 0.42
CA GLY A 134 -19.61 -23.41 0.78
C GLY A 134 -19.46 -23.73 2.28
N LYS A 135 -20.34 -23.22 3.15
CA LYS A 135 -20.44 -23.62 4.56
C LYS A 135 -21.47 -24.74 4.72
N GLY A 136 -22.62 -24.62 4.07
CA GLY A 136 -23.66 -25.65 4.06
C GLY A 136 -23.20 -27.00 3.49
N GLU A 137 -22.32 -27.01 2.49
CA GLU A 137 -21.74 -28.25 1.96
C GLU A 137 -20.79 -28.96 2.94
N ARG A 138 -20.08 -28.19 3.78
CA ARG A 138 -19.17 -28.76 4.78
C ARG A 138 -19.94 -29.34 5.97
N ASP A 139 -21.01 -28.67 6.38
CA ASP A 139 -21.86 -29.11 7.49
C ASP A 139 -22.80 -30.29 7.07
N ALA A 140 -23.11 -30.44 5.78
CA ALA A 140 -23.89 -31.56 5.25
C ALA A 140 -23.09 -32.88 5.10
N GLY A 141 -21.76 -32.81 5.10
CA GLY A 141 -20.88 -33.98 4.97
C GLY A 141 -20.63 -34.77 6.26
N GLU A 142 -20.94 -34.19 7.44
CA GLU A 142 -20.72 -34.85 8.75
C GLU A 142 -21.96 -35.58 9.29
N GLY A 143 -23.09 -35.56 8.57
CA GLY A 143 -24.37 -36.14 9.01
C GLY A 143 -24.72 -37.55 8.52
N SER A 144 -23.93 -38.16 7.61
CA SER A 144 -24.28 -39.45 6.99
C SER A 144 -23.41 -40.63 7.43
N GLY A 145 -22.85 -40.56 8.64
CA GLY A 145 -22.32 -41.74 9.34
C GLY A 145 -23.42 -42.37 10.20
N ARG A 146 -24.27 -43.21 9.61
CA ARG A 146 -25.11 -44.21 10.31
C ARG A 146 -24.76 -45.60 9.76
N PRO A 147 -25.05 -46.69 10.47
CA PRO A 147 -25.66 -46.81 11.80
C PRO A 147 -24.68 -47.16 12.93
#